data_AF-A0A3D1DQN1-F1
#
_entry.id   AF-A0A3D1DQN1-F1
#
_cell.length_a   1.000
_cell.length_b   1.000
_cell.length_c   1.000
_cell.angle_alpha   90.00
_cell.angle_beta   90.00
_cell.angle_gamma   90.00
#
_symmetry.space_group_name_H-M   'P 1'
#
loop_
_entity.id
_entity.type
_entity.pdbx_description
1 polymer ?
#
loop_
_entity_poly.entity_id
_entity_poly.type
_entity_poly.pdbx_seq_one_letter_code
_entity_poly.pdbx_strand_id
1 'polypeptide(L)'
;QFQGTVLRDAGEPIVNLANPPGVTPGRQRLTIDAINRLNLRRLEATGDDEIRARIASYEMAFRMQARAPELLSLGGETRETLGLYGIDDPTKPSFARNCLLARRLVEKGVRFVQVFHGDW
;
A
#
# COMPACT_ATOMS: atom_id res chain seq x y z
N GLN A 1 -5.49 -14.79 -7.73
CA GLN A 1 -5.47 -14.77 -6.25
C GLN A 1 -5.01 -13.40 -5.80
N PHE A 2 -5.65 -12.82 -4.78
CA PHE A 2 -5.20 -11.57 -4.15
C PHE A 2 -4.67 -11.90 -2.76
N GLN A 3 -3.44 -11.49 -2.45
CA GLN A 3 -2.84 -11.67 -1.13
C GLN A 3 -3.00 -10.35 -0.35
N GLY A 4 -3.43 -10.45 0.91
CA GLY A 4 -3.50 -9.29 1.80
C GLY A 4 -2.11 -8.73 2.10
N THR A 5 -2.04 -7.42 2.34
CA THR A 5 -0.80 -6.74 2.78
C THR A 5 -1.01 -6.22 4.19
N VAL A 6 -0.11 -6.56 5.10
CA VAL A 6 -0.12 -6.05 6.46
C VAL A 6 0.26 -4.58 6.45
N LEU A 7 -0.56 -3.76 7.11
CA LEU A 7 -0.27 -2.36 7.38
C LEU A 7 0.24 -2.23 8.81
N ARG A 8 1.45 -1.71 9.00
CA ARG A 8 1.97 -1.38 10.33
C ARG A 8 1.28 -0.15 10.89
N ASP A 9 1.08 -0.16 12.20
CA ASP A 9 0.46 0.93 12.95
C ASP A 9 1.42 2.11 13.17
N ALA A 10 2.72 1.83 13.28
CA ALA A 10 3.79 2.80 13.46
C ALA A 10 4.94 2.64 12.44
N GLY A 11 5.59 3.76 12.11
CA GLY A 11 6.69 3.82 11.12
C GLY A 11 6.19 3.78 9.67
N GLU A 12 6.94 3.15 8.77
CA GLU A 12 6.49 2.91 7.39
C GLU A 12 5.34 1.88 7.40
N PRO A 13 4.11 2.27 6.99
CA PRO A 13 2.96 1.38 7.07
C PRO A 13 3.10 0.14 6.19
N ILE A 14 3.80 0.26 5.06
CA ILE A 14 4.22 -0.86 4.24
C ILE A 14 5.74 -0.80 4.15
N VAL A 15 6.37 -1.90 4.53
CA VAL A 15 7.83 -2.04 4.58
C VAL A 15 8.42 -1.87 3.19
N ASN A 16 9.46 -1.03 3.06
CA ASN A 16 10.15 -0.80 1.78
C ASN A 16 9.25 -0.19 0.70
N LEU A 17 8.16 0.47 1.11
CA LEU A 17 7.26 1.12 0.17
C LEU A 17 7.81 2.47 -0.29
N ALA A 18 8.55 3.17 0.56
CA ALA A 18 9.20 4.41 0.15
C ALA A 18 10.39 4.13 -0.77
N ASN A 19 10.58 5.01 -1.76
CA ASN A 19 11.79 4.99 -2.56
C ASN A 19 12.99 5.46 -1.73
N PRO A 20 14.16 4.82 -1.87
CA PRO A 20 15.37 5.29 -1.21
C PRO A 20 15.77 6.69 -1.71
N PRO A 21 16.49 7.48 -0.92
CA PRO A 21 16.93 8.83 -1.30
C PRO A 21 17.62 8.84 -2.67
N GLY A 22 17.20 9.73 -3.56
CA GLY A 22 17.75 9.86 -4.92
C GLY A 22 17.06 9.03 -6.01
N VAL A 23 16.14 8.14 -5.64
CA VAL A 23 15.25 7.43 -6.57
C VAL A 23 13.96 8.21 -6.74
N THR A 24 13.79 8.83 -7.90
CA THR A 24 12.55 9.53 -8.24
C THR A 24 11.49 8.52 -8.73
N PRO A 25 10.19 8.83 -8.60
CA PRO A 25 9.13 7.99 -9.16
C PRO A 25 9.32 7.68 -10.65
N GLY A 26 9.82 8.66 -11.42
CA GLY A 26 10.14 8.48 -12.84
C GLY A 26 11.27 7.49 -13.09
N ARG A 27 12.36 7.56 -12.31
CA ARG A 27 13.46 6.58 -12.40
C ARG A 27 13.00 5.18 -12.02
N GLN A 28 12.19 5.08 -10.97
CA GLN A 28 11.64 3.80 -10.55
C GLN A 28 10.75 3.18 -11.63
N ARG A 29 9.90 3.99 -12.29
CA ARG A 29 9.07 3.52 -13.40
C ARG A 29 9.92 2.94 -14.53
N LEU A 30 10.98 3.65 -14.93
CA LEU A 30 11.91 3.18 -15.97
C LEU A 30 12.56 1.84 -15.60
N THR A 31 12.96 1.66 -14.34
CA THR A 31 13.51 0.40 -13.85
C THR A 31 12.50 -0.75 -13.95
N ILE A 32 11.25 -0.51 -13.54
CA ILE A 32 10.19 -1.53 -13.60
C ILE A 32 9.83 -1.88 -15.04
N ASP A 33 9.75 -0.88 -15.92
CA ASP A 33 9.49 -1.09 -17.34
C ASP A 33 10.62 -1.92 -18.00
N ALA A 34 11.88 -1.67 -17.63
CA ALA A 34 13.01 -2.46 -18.11
C ALA A 34 12.95 -3.92 -17.64
N ILE A 35 12.66 -4.16 -16.35
CA ILE A 35 12.49 -5.51 -15.79
C ILE A 35 11.32 -6.22 -16.46
N ASN A 36 10.18 -5.55 -16.63
CA ASN A 36 9.00 -6.11 -17.30
C ASN A 36 9.30 -6.47 -18.76
N ARG A 37 10.07 -5.65 -19.48
CA ARG A 37 10.49 -5.98 -20.85
C ARG A 37 11.35 -7.24 -20.93
N LEU A 38 12.26 -7.43 -19.97
CA LEU A 38 13.07 -8.65 -19.88
C LEU A 38 12.21 -9.88 -19.55
N ASN A 39 11.29 -9.73 -18.60
CA ASN A 39 10.33 -10.78 -18.23
C ASN A 39 9.44 -11.16 -19.42
N LEU A 40 8.93 -10.20 -20.20
CA LEU A 40 8.11 -10.47 -21.39
C LEU A 40 8.88 -11.27 -22.43
N ARG A 41 10.14 -10.91 -22.72
CA ARG A 41 10.99 -11.70 -23.62
C ARG A 41 11.21 -13.13 -23.12
N ARG A 42 11.38 -13.31 -21.82
CA ARG A 42 11.52 -14.64 -21.22
C ARG A 42 10.20 -15.43 -21.30
N LEU A 43 9.07 -14.78 -21.05
CA LEU A 43 7.74 -15.37 -21.18
C LEU A 43 7.47 -15.82 -22.62
N GLU A 44 7.81 -15.01 -23.62
CA GLU A 44 7.70 -15.40 -25.04
C GLU A 44 8.54 -16.65 -25.36
N ALA A 45 9.71 -16.78 -24.72
CA ALA A 45 10.61 -17.91 -24.93
C ALA A 45 10.22 -19.18 -24.14
N THR A 46 9.57 -19.07 -22.98
CA THR A 46 9.30 -20.21 -22.08
C THR A 46 7.83 -20.56 -21.88
N GLY A 47 6.90 -19.62 -22.11
CA GLY A 47 5.48 -19.78 -21.83
C GLY A 47 5.14 -19.92 -20.34
N ASP A 48 6.07 -19.60 -19.44
CA ASP A 48 5.94 -19.84 -18.00
C ASP A 48 5.03 -18.81 -17.31
N ASP A 49 3.88 -19.26 -16.81
CA ASP A 49 2.90 -18.42 -16.13
C ASP A 49 3.42 -17.81 -14.81
N GLU A 50 4.48 -18.34 -14.21
CA GLU A 50 5.15 -17.72 -13.06
C GLU A 50 5.71 -16.34 -13.42
N ILE A 51 6.20 -16.17 -14.65
CA ILE A 51 6.73 -14.91 -15.15
C ILE A 51 5.61 -13.87 -15.28
N ARG A 52 4.42 -14.31 -15.71
CA ARG A 52 3.23 -13.45 -15.77
C ARG A 52 2.82 -12.98 -14.38
N ALA A 53 2.83 -13.88 -13.39
CA ALA A 53 2.58 -13.54 -11.99
C ALA A 53 3.60 -12.53 -11.46
N ARG A 54 4.88 -12.67 -11.84
CA ARG A 54 5.97 -11.77 -11.43
C ARG A 54 5.81 -10.36 -12.00
N ILE A 55 5.50 -10.23 -13.29
CA ILE A 55 5.18 -8.93 -13.92
C ILE A 55 4.01 -8.26 -13.19
N ALA A 56 2.93 -9.01 -12.94
CA ALA A 56 1.76 -8.49 -12.25
C ALA A 56 2.08 -8.03 -10.82
N SER A 57 2.95 -8.75 -10.11
CA SER A 57 3.42 -8.39 -8.78
C SER A 57 4.21 -7.08 -8.76
N TYR A 58 5.15 -6.90 -9.69
CA TYR A 58 5.93 -5.65 -9.78
C TYR A 58 5.07 -4.43 -10.11
N GLU A 59 4.12 -4.56 -11.03
CA GLU A 59 3.17 -3.48 -11.34
C GLU A 59 2.21 -3.19 -10.17
N MET A 60 1.83 -4.21 -9.41
CA MET A 60 1.04 -4.02 -8.19
C MET A 60 1.83 -3.26 -7.14
N ALA A 61 3.08 -3.66 -6.87
CA ALA A 61 3.95 -3.00 -5.91
C ALA A 61 4.16 -1.52 -6.28
N PHE A 62 4.47 -1.20 -7.53
CA PHE A 62 4.62 0.18 -8.00
C PHE A 62 3.37 1.03 -7.75
N ARG A 63 2.19 0.49 -8.08
CA ARG A 63 0.92 1.19 -7.87
C ARG A 63 0.62 1.38 -6.38
N MET A 64 0.95 0.40 -5.55
CA MET A 64 0.84 0.55 -4.09
C MET A 64 1.77 1.65 -3.58
N GLN A 65 3.01 1.72 -4.05
CA GLN A 65 3.96 2.77 -3.64
C GLN A 65 3.49 4.17 -3.98
N ALA A 66 2.85 4.35 -5.14
CA ALA A 66 2.32 5.63 -5.55
C ALA A 66 1.06 6.07 -4.78
N ARG A 67 0.20 5.12 -4.37
CA ARG A 67 -1.14 5.43 -3.82
C ARG A 67 -1.27 5.24 -2.31
N ALA A 68 -0.51 4.34 -1.72
CA ALA A 68 -0.63 4.00 -0.31
C ALA A 68 -0.36 5.18 0.65
N PRO A 69 0.59 6.11 0.42
CA PRO A 69 0.79 7.23 1.32
C PRO A 69 -0.45 8.11 1.48
N GLU A 70 -1.19 8.37 0.39
CA GLU A 70 -2.44 9.14 0.43
C GLU A 70 -3.56 8.36 1.16
N LEU A 71 -3.65 7.05 0.91
CA LEU A 71 -4.64 6.17 1.54
C LEU A 71 -4.46 6.07 3.06
N LEU A 72 -3.22 6.21 3.54
CA LEU A 72 -2.84 6.00 4.93
C LEU A 72 -2.69 7.32 5.71
N SER A 73 -2.84 8.45 5.03
CA SER A 73 -2.83 9.77 5.66
C SER A 73 -4.23 10.13 6.18
N LEU A 74 -4.27 10.53 7.44
CA LEU A 74 -5.44 11.14 8.08
C LEU A 74 -5.38 12.68 8.09
N GLY A 75 -4.36 13.29 7.47
CA GLY A 75 -4.17 14.74 7.48
C GLY A 75 -5.29 15.54 6.80
N GLY A 76 -6.13 14.89 5.99
CA GLY A 76 -7.31 15.50 5.37
C GLY A 76 -8.63 15.31 6.14
N GLU A 77 -8.62 14.67 7.31
CA GLU A 77 -9.82 14.46 8.12
C GLU A 77 -10.19 15.70 8.93
N THR A 78 -11.49 15.89 9.14
CA THR A 78 -11.98 17.03 9.93
C THR A 78 -11.73 16.80 11.42
N ARG A 79 -11.59 17.89 12.19
CA ARG A 79 -11.49 17.81 13.67
C ARG A 79 -12.70 17.14 14.30
N GLU A 80 -13.89 17.35 13.72
CA GLU A 80 -15.12 16.70 14.16
C GLU A 80 -15.03 15.18 14.00
N THR A 81 -14.59 14.71 12.83
CA THR A 81 -14.39 13.27 12.58
C THR A 81 -13.33 12.68 13.49
N LEU A 82 -12.21 13.37 13.70
CA LEU A 82 -11.18 12.92 14.65
C LEU A 82 -11.73 12.83 16.08
N GLY A 83 -12.54 13.83 16.48
CA GLY A 83 -13.21 13.84 17.78
C GLY A 83 -14.23 12.70 17.96
N LEU A 84 -15.01 12.37 16.92
CA LEU A 84 -15.95 11.24 16.94
C LEU A 84 -15.25 9.89 17.20
N TYR A 85 -14.04 9.73 16.67
CA TYR A 85 -13.23 8.54 16.88
C TYR A 85 -12.36 8.61 18.15
N GLY A 86 -12.31 9.75 18.86
CA GLY A 86 -11.45 9.94 20.03
C GLY A 86 -9.96 9.99 19.66
N ILE A 87 -9.62 10.56 18.51
CA ILE A 87 -8.25 10.68 18.02
C ILE A 87 -7.73 12.09 18.31
N ASP A 88 -6.89 12.23 19.34
CA ASP A 88 -6.26 13.52 19.68
C ASP A 88 -5.09 13.86 18.75
N ASP A 89 -4.34 12.83 18.32
CA ASP A 89 -3.19 12.97 17.44
C ASP A 89 -3.26 11.91 16.32
N PRO A 90 -3.55 12.31 15.06
CA PRO A 90 -3.66 11.39 13.92
C PRO A 90 -2.33 10.73 13.52
N THR A 91 -1.20 11.24 14.04
CA THR A 91 0.14 10.67 13.82
C THR A 91 0.46 9.55 14.79
N LYS A 92 -0.25 9.47 15.93
CA LYS A 92 -0.05 8.41 16.92
C LYS A 92 -0.84 7.15 16.58
N PRO A 93 -0.23 5.96 16.73
CA PRO A 93 -0.95 4.70 16.57
C PRO A 93 -2.02 4.57 17.67
N SER A 94 -3.24 4.19 17.28
CA SER A 94 -4.32 3.84 18.19
C SER A 94 -5.32 2.93 17.47
N PHE A 95 -6.11 2.17 18.23
CA PHE A 95 -7.16 1.34 17.64
C PHE A 95 -8.22 2.20 16.92
N ALA A 96 -8.59 3.34 17.51
CA ALA A 96 -9.46 4.33 16.89
C ALA A 96 -8.93 4.80 15.53
N ARG A 97 -7.63 5.09 15.43
CA ARG A 97 -6.96 5.43 14.18
C ARG A 97 -7.07 4.30 13.15
N ASN A 98 -6.87 3.05 13.56
CA ASN A 98 -7.00 1.90 12.67
C ASN A 98 -8.43 1.74 12.13
N CYS A 99 -9.45 1.99 12.97
CA CYS A 99 -10.85 1.99 12.55
C CYS A 99 -11.16 3.11 11.54
N LEU A 100 -10.62 4.31 11.75
CA LEU A 100 -10.80 5.41 10.80
C LEU A 100 -10.10 5.14 9.47
N LEU A 101 -8.90 4.57 9.50
CA LEU A 101 -8.21 4.09 8.29
C LEU A 101 -9.01 3.02 7.57
N ALA A 102 -9.59 2.06 8.30
CA ALA A 102 -10.43 1.02 7.72
C ALA A 102 -11.65 1.60 6.99
N ARG A 103 -12.33 2.59 7.56
CA ARG A 103 -13.40 3.33 6.88
C ARG A 103 -12.93 3.90 5.55
N ARG A 104 -11.78 4.61 5.53
CA ARG A 104 -11.22 5.21 4.31
C ARG A 104 -10.87 4.16 3.26
N LEU A 105 -10.33 3.02 3.67
CA LEU A 105 -10.06 1.90 2.75
C LEU A 105 -11.35 1.40 2.09
N VAL A 106 -12.42 1.26 2.87
CA VAL A 106 -13.74 0.87 2.35
C VAL A 106 -14.30 1.92 1.39
N GLU A 107 -14.21 3.21 1.72
CA GLU A 107 -14.62 4.33 0.85
C GLU A 107 -13.84 4.36 -0.49
N LYS A 108 -12.60 3.90 -0.48
CA LYS A 108 -11.75 3.78 -1.67
C LYS A 108 -11.94 2.43 -2.40
N GLY A 109 -12.92 1.64 -2.01
CA GLY A 109 -13.34 0.41 -2.71
C GLY A 109 -12.64 -0.87 -2.26
N VAL A 110 -11.94 -0.87 -1.12
CA VAL A 110 -11.39 -2.11 -0.55
C VAL A 110 -12.53 -2.99 -0.05
N ARG A 111 -12.63 -4.21 -0.59
CA ARG A 111 -13.76 -5.12 -0.36
C ARG A 111 -13.66 -5.90 0.95
N PHE A 112 -12.46 -6.03 1.51
CA PHE A 112 -12.23 -6.76 2.75
C PHE A 112 -11.15 -6.05 3.55
N VAL A 113 -11.48 -5.66 4.77
CA VAL A 113 -10.57 -5.01 5.72
C VAL A 113 -10.69 -5.74 7.04
N GLN A 114 -9.55 -6.12 7.62
CA GLN A 114 -9.49 -6.73 8.93
C GLN A 114 -8.72 -5.79 9.86
N VAL A 115 -9.33 -5.45 10.99
CA VAL A 115 -8.72 -4.63 12.02
C VAL A 115 -8.58 -5.49 13.26
N PHE A 116 -7.36 -5.59 13.79
CA PHE A 116 -7.08 -6.33 15.01
C PHE A 116 -6.91 -5.36 16.17
N HIS A 117 -7.59 -5.65 17.28
CA HIS A 117 -7.26 -5.11 18.59
C HIS A 117 -6.75 -6.28 19.42
N GLY A 118 -5.47 -6.27 19.75
CA GLY A 118 -4.91 -7.24 20.67
C GLY A 118 -5.18 -6.77 22.10
N ASP A 119 -6.17 -7.38 22.74
CA ASP A 119 -6.26 -7.43 24.19
C ASP A 119 -6.30 -8.93 24.55
N TRP A 120 -5.17 -9.38 25.12
CA TRP A 120 -4.81 -10.73 25.60
C TRP A 120 -4.96 -11.94 24.65
#